data_AF-A0A3D1VP32-F1
#
_entry.id   AF-A0A3D1VP32-F1
#
_cell.length_a   1.000
_cell.length_b   1.000
_cell.length_c   1.000
_cell.angle_alpha   90.00
_cell.angle_beta   90.00
_cell.angle_gamma   90.00
#
_symmetry.space_group_name_H-M   'P 1'
#
loop_
_entity.id
_entity.type
_entity.pdbx_description
1 polymer ?
#
loop_
_entity_poly.entity_id
_entity_poly.type
_entity_poly.pdbx_seq_one_letter_code
_entity_poly.pdbx_strand_id
1 'polypeptide(L)'
;MPKIAINGQTLEVPVGTLVLDACKQVGIDIPHYCYHPALTPVATCRMCMVEIKGMPKLATSCTTTVGLAPKDQPDGLAMEIFTDTPQVADARAGVMEFLLMNHPLDCPICDQAGECKLQDYSYAYGSGDSRMHEAKRRYRYEDLGGKIVIDKNRCIHCTRCIRFTQEISGGSELTVAQRGANLEVTTYSGKSLDSNPYAANVVDICPVGALTSRDFRFKKRVWYLTSTPSICRESALAAPVWIDHEGNQIYRMRPRPIEGQKDTHFISDRERYSYKHYNLQDRPTQMILRRNGGASDLFTQALQAPTAVVVQGTVGCDAAQKIAECASSPEHRYGSGDRRLPIDLAHLQQETDGVINRKGLEQRGYRFGQLATLKKQLEEGSIKTVILVHDERISSDAEVALLKEILQLASTSIVFEVLQSELGQLATLWIPMTSYVEESDFVINLRGEICRYQKALKAPDGCSTIIQWLQILRTSTLATTSS
;
A
#
# COMPACT_ATOMS: atom_id res chain seq x y z
N MET A 1 -20.19 28.96 -8.40
CA MET A 1 -19.68 27.84 -9.24
C MET A 1 -20.66 27.64 -10.38
N PRO A 2 -20.25 27.25 -11.61
CA PRO A 2 -21.22 26.93 -12.65
C PRO A 2 -22.15 25.79 -12.22
N LYS A 3 -23.44 25.94 -12.51
CA LYS A 3 -24.49 24.95 -12.28
C LYS A 3 -24.57 24.03 -13.50
N ILE A 4 -24.59 22.72 -13.32
CA ILE A 4 -24.75 21.72 -14.38
C ILE A 4 -25.91 20.78 -14.03
N ALA A 5 -26.46 20.11 -15.05
CA ALA A 5 -27.47 19.08 -14.89
C ALA A 5 -26.94 17.75 -15.45
N ILE A 6 -27.06 16.67 -14.69
CA ILE A 6 -26.65 15.32 -15.06
C ILE A 6 -27.85 14.39 -14.88
N ASN A 7 -28.40 13.85 -15.98
CA ASN A 7 -29.64 13.06 -15.97
C ASN A 7 -30.78 13.75 -15.17
N GLY A 8 -30.91 15.07 -15.31
CA GLY A 8 -31.88 15.90 -14.59
C GLY A 8 -31.49 16.28 -13.15
N GLN A 9 -30.45 15.70 -12.57
CA GLN A 9 -29.92 16.09 -11.26
C GLN A 9 -29.01 17.31 -11.38
N THR A 10 -29.26 18.33 -10.58
CA THR A 10 -28.47 19.57 -10.59
C THR A 10 -27.29 19.47 -9.62
N LEU A 11 -26.11 19.93 -10.06
CA LEU A 11 -24.90 20.03 -9.25
C LEU A 11 -24.15 21.34 -9.57
N GLU A 12 -23.51 21.93 -8.57
CA GLU A 12 -22.53 23.01 -8.80
C GLU A 12 -21.11 22.46 -8.70
N VAL A 13 -20.26 22.74 -9.69
CA VAL A 13 -18.86 22.30 -9.71
C VAL A 13 -17.92 23.44 -10.06
N PRO A 14 -16.63 23.41 -9.65
CA PRO A 14 -15.66 24.39 -10.11
C PRO A 14 -15.51 24.39 -11.63
N VAL A 15 -15.22 25.55 -12.22
CA VAL A 15 -14.86 25.65 -13.65
C VAL A 15 -13.62 24.81 -13.90
N GLY A 16 -13.60 24.07 -15.01
CA GLY A 16 -12.49 23.17 -15.36
C GLY A 16 -12.63 21.75 -14.81
N THR A 17 -13.64 21.47 -13.96
CA THR A 17 -13.94 20.10 -13.51
C THR A 17 -14.25 19.21 -14.70
N LEU A 18 -13.67 18.00 -14.77
CA LEU A 18 -13.99 17.03 -15.81
C LEU A 18 -15.44 16.57 -15.67
N VAL A 19 -16.13 16.38 -16.79
CA VAL A 19 -17.50 15.83 -16.79
C VAL A 19 -17.54 14.46 -16.12
N LEU A 20 -16.48 13.65 -16.27
CA LEU A 20 -16.34 12.36 -15.59
C LEU A 20 -16.35 12.51 -14.06
N ASP A 21 -15.55 13.42 -13.52
CA ASP A 21 -15.46 13.63 -12.07
C ASP A 21 -16.76 14.27 -11.52
N ALA A 22 -17.42 15.13 -12.30
CA ALA A 22 -18.72 15.69 -11.95
C ALA A 22 -19.82 14.62 -11.88
N CYS A 23 -19.83 13.66 -12.81
CA CYS A 23 -20.75 12.52 -12.75
C CYS A 23 -20.51 11.64 -11.52
N LYS A 24 -19.25 11.45 -11.14
CA LYS A 24 -18.89 10.70 -9.91
C LYS A 24 -19.47 11.34 -8.65
N GLN A 25 -19.52 12.68 -8.57
CA GLN A 25 -20.07 13.40 -7.41
C GLN A 25 -21.58 13.17 -7.21
N VAL A 26 -22.32 12.85 -8.27
CA VAL A 26 -23.75 12.45 -8.18
C VAL A 26 -23.95 10.93 -8.16
N GLY A 27 -22.87 10.16 -7.92
CA GLY A 27 -22.92 8.70 -7.82
C GLY A 27 -23.00 7.96 -9.16
N ILE A 28 -22.74 8.64 -10.28
CA ILE A 28 -22.73 8.02 -11.62
C ILE A 28 -21.28 7.68 -12.00
N ASP A 29 -20.96 6.37 -12.00
CA ASP A 29 -19.66 5.87 -12.47
C ASP A 29 -19.67 5.64 -13.99
N ILE A 30 -18.94 6.48 -14.72
CA ILE A 30 -18.84 6.38 -16.18
C ILE A 30 -17.74 5.36 -16.54
N PRO A 31 -18.01 4.34 -17.39
CA PRO A 31 -17.01 3.35 -17.74
C PRO A 31 -15.84 3.96 -18.51
N HIS A 32 -14.61 3.62 -18.12
CA HIS A 32 -13.39 4.17 -18.70
C HIS A 32 -12.19 3.22 -18.62
N TYR A 33 -11.35 3.19 -19.67
CA TYR A 33 -10.12 2.39 -19.70
C TYR A 33 -8.83 3.19 -19.71
N CYS A 34 -8.79 4.36 -20.37
CA CYS A 34 -7.57 5.15 -20.47
C CYS A 34 -7.48 6.26 -19.43
N TYR A 35 -8.60 6.75 -18.90
CA TYR A 35 -8.59 7.71 -17.80
C TYR A 35 -8.02 7.07 -16.53
N HIS A 36 -7.19 7.78 -15.79
CA HIS A 36 -6.72 7.40 -14.46
C HIS A 36 -6.56 8.71 -13.67
N PRO A 37 -7.05 8.84 -12.42
CA PRO A 37 -7.05 10.11 -11.68
C PRO A 37 -5.65 10.75 -11.47
N ALA A 38 -4.62 9.91 -11.45
CA ALA A 38 -3.23 10.34 -11.29
C ALA A 38 -2.45 10.54 -12.61
N LEU A 39 -3.09 10.39 -13.78
CA LEU A 39 -2.44 10.57 -15.10
C LEU A 39 -3.12 11.66 -15.91
N THR A 40 -2.37 12.24 -16.84
CA THR A 40 -2.89 13.21 -17.82
C THR A 40 -4.05 12.59 -18.60
N PRO A 41 -5.25 13.21 -18.64
CA PRO A 41 -6.39 12.62 -19.35
C PRO A 41 -6.17 12.51 -20.86
N VAL A 42 -6.58 11.37 -21.42
CA VAL A 42 -6.59 11.11 -22.88
C VAL A 42 -7.88 10.43 -23.28
N ALA A 43 -8.28 10.58 -24.54
CA ALA A 43 -9.53 10.03 -25.08
C ALA A 43 -9.31 8.79 -25.99
N THR A 44 -8.25 8.01 -25.77
CA THR A 44 -7.87 6.90 -26.67
C THR A 44 -8.93 5.79 -26.74
N CYS A 45 -9.55 5.42 -25.61
CA CYS A 45 -10.46 4.27 -25.57
C CYS A 45 -11.92 4.58 -25.92
N ARG A 46 -12.34 5.86 -25.86
CA ARG A 46 -13.72 6.32 -26.10
C ARG A 46 -14.85 5.68 -25.25
N MET A 47 -14.54 4.82 -24.27
CA MET A 47 -15.56 4.18 -23.42
C MET A 47 -16.40 5.17 -22.59
N CYS A 48 -15.83 6.33 -22.27
CA CYS A 48 -16.43 7.35 -21.41
C CYS A 48 -17.40 8.31 -22.13
N MET A 49 -17.93 7.91 -23.28
CA MET A 49 -18.84 8.76 -24.05
C MET A 49 -20.11 9.08 -23.26
N VAL A 50 -20.54 10.33 -23.36
CA VAL A 50 -21.77 10.89 -22.81
C VAL A 50 -22.40 11.83 -23.83
N GLU A 51 -23.70 12.03 -23.73
CA GLU A 51 -24.43 13.02 -24.53
C GLU A 51 -24.45 14.35 -23.78
N ILE A 52 -24.18 15.44 -24.47
CA ILE A 52 -24.24 16.79 -23.91
C ILE A 52 -25.18 17.60 -24.80
N LYS A 53 -26.21 18.19 -24.21
CA LYS A 53 -27.22 18.94 -24.95
C LYS A 53 -26.56 20.06 -25.76
N GLY A 54 -26.96 20.17 -27.03
CA GLY A 54 -26.42 21.16 -27.96
C GLY A 54 -25.13 20.73 -28.67
N MET A 55 -24.51 19.61 -28.28
CA MET A 55 -23.39 19.02 -29.04
C MET A 55 -23.93 18.03 -30.09
N PRO A 56 -23.49 18.11 -31.36
CA PRO A 56 -24.00 17.23 -32.43
C PRO A 56 -23.45 15.79 -32.35
N LYS A 57 -22.43 15.55 -31.53
CA LYS A 57 -21.79 14.25 -31.33
C LYS A 57 -21.62 13.99 -29.84
N LEU A 58 -21.58 12.72 -29.45
CA LEU A 58 -21.20 12.34 -28.10
C LEU A 58 -19.81 12.87 -27.74
N ALA A 59 -19.68 13.34 -26.51
CA ALA A 59 -18.46 13.89 -25.96
C ALA A 59 -17.76 12.88 -25.06
N THR A 60 -16.44 12.96 -24.94
CA THR A 60 -15.67 12.12 -24.01
C THR A 60 -15.59 12.78 -22.64
N SER A 61 -16.28 12.21 -21.65
CA SER A 61 -16.39 12.82 -20.31
C SER A 61 -15.04 13.01 -19.60
N CYS A 62 -14.04 12.18 -19.94
CA CYS A 62 -12.71 12.24 -19.34
C CYS A 62 -11.82 13.36 -19.89
N THR A 63 -12.23 14.09 -20.92
CA THR A 63 -11.47 15.23 -21.48
C THR A 63 -12.31 16.50 -21.61
N THR A 64 -13.64 16.38 -21.60
CA THR A 64 -14.54 17.53 -21.58
C THR A 64 -14.60 18.12 -20.18
N THR A 65 -14.43 19.43 -20.07
CA THR A 65 -14.48 20.18 -18.81
C THR A 65 -15.72 21.07 -18.74
N VAL A 66 -16.18 21.33 -17.52
CA VAL A 66 -17.28 22.27 -17.26
C VAL A 66 -16.80 23.71 -17.45
N GLY A 67 -17.43 24.43 -18.38
CA GLY A 67 -17.16 25.83 -18.67
C GLY A 67 -17.93 26.80 -17.76
N LEU A 68 -17.79 28.09 -18.04
CA LEU A 68 -18.65 29.12 -17.47
C LEU A 68 -20.07 29.01 -18.04
N ALA A 69 -21.06 29.38 -17.23
CA ALA A 69 -22.42 29.51 -17.72
C ALA A 69 -22.50 30.61 -18.80
N PRO A 70 -23.22 30.38 -19.90
CA PRO A 70 -23.47 31.41 -20.91
C PRO A 70 -24.15 32.64 -20.27
N LYS A 71 -23.70 33.85 -20.63
CA LYS A 71 -24.24 35.11 -20.06
C LYS A 71 -25.70 35.37 -20.46
N ASP A 72 -26.15 34.71 -21.52
CA ASP A 72 -27.42 34.82 -22.20
C ASP A 72 -28.45 33.78 -21.76
N GLN A 73 -28.08 32.83 -20.88
CA GLN A 73 -29.04 31.86 -20.33
C GLN A 73 -29.66 32.33 -18.99
N PRO A 74 -30.99 32.47 -18.90
CA PRO A 74 -31.67 32.93 -17.69
C PRO A 74 -31.56 31.93 -16.52
N ASP A 75 -31.41 30.63 -16.81
CA ASP A 75 -31.33 29.57 -15.79
C ASP A 75 -29.91 29.37 -15.21
N GLY A 76 -28.90 30.04 -15.79
CA GLY A 76 -27.50 29.95 -15.35
C GLY A 76 -26.85 28.56 -15.50
N LEU A 77 -27.42 27.68 -16.31
CA LEU A 77 -26.94 26.31 -16.50
C LEU A 77 -25.75 26.28 -17.49
N ALA A 78 -24.60 25.82 -17.03
CA ALA A 78 -23.40 25.72 -17.87
C ALA A 78 -23.41 24.50 -18.81
N MET A 79 -24.02 23.39 -18.40
CA MET A 79 -24.02 22.14 -19.16
C MET A 79 -25.16 21.22 -18.74
N GLU A 80 -25.78 20.53 -19.69
CA GLU A 80 -26.76 19.46 -19.46
C GLU A 80 -26.23 18.16 -20.09
N ILE A 81 -26.02 17.13 -19.26
CA ILE A 81 -25.32 15.89 -19.57
C ILE A 81 -26.30 14.71 -19.39
N PHE A 82 -26.31 13.81 -20.36
CA PHE A 82 -27.06 12.56 -20.32
C PHE A 82 -26.10 11.37 -20.46
N THR A 83 -26.22 10.39 -19.56
CA THR A 83 -25.24 9.29 -19.43
C THR A 83 -25.80 7.91 -19.81
N ASP A 84 -27.09 7.84 -20.12
CA ASP A 84 -27.90 6.62 -20.30
C ASP A 84 -28.86 6.68 -21.50
N THR A 85 -28.66 7.64 -22.43
CA THR A 85 -29.48 7.70 -23.65
C THR A 85 -29.21 6.49 -24.56
N PRO A 86 -30.15 6.12 -25.45
CA PRO A 86 -29.94 5.04 -26.41
C PRO A 86 -28.68 5.21 -27.26
N GLN A 87 -28.35 6.46 -27.61
CA GLN A 87 -27.14 6.78 -28.37
C GLN A 87 -25.86 6.51 -27.55
N VAL A 88 -25.86 6.84 -26.25
CA VAL A 88 -24.73 6.56 -25.35
C VAL A 88 -24.56 5.05 -25.15
N ALA A 89 -25.67 4.32 -24.97
CA ALA A 89 -25.65 2.87 -24.82
C ALA A 89 -25.08 2.17 -26.08
N ASP A 90 -25.56 2.55 -27.27
CA ASP A 90 -25.08 2.04 -28.56
C ASP A 90 -23.58 2.33 -28.75
N ALA A 91 -23.15 3.54 -28.43
CA ALA A 91 -21.74 3.93 -28.57
C ALA A 91 -20.81 3.14 -27.63
N ARG A 92 -21.24 2.86 -26.40
CA ARG A 92 -20.48 2.00 -25.46
C ARG A 92 -20.42 0.55 -25.95
N ALA A 93 -21.53 0.00 -26.45
CA ALA A 93 -21.57 -1.34 -27.03
C ALA A 93 -20.63 -1.46 -28.24
N GLY A 94 -20.64 -0.47 -29.14
CA GLY A 94 -19.74 -0.42 -30.29
C GLY A 94 -18.26 -0.32 -29.89
N VAL A 95 -17.92 0.48 -28.88
CA VAL A 95 -16.55 0.53 -28.33
C VAL A 95 -16.14 -0.83 -27.77
N MET A 96 -17.01 -1.49 -26.99
CA MET A 96 -16.74 -2.81 -26.43
C MET A 96 -16.48 -3.85 -27.54
N GLU A 97 -17.27 -3.82 -28.61
CA GLU A 97 -17.06 -4.70 -29.75
C GLU A 97 -15.70 -4.48 -30.41
N PHE A 98 -15.29 -3.24 -30.66
CA PHE A 98 -13.97 -2.95 -31.24
C PHE A 98 -12.82 -3.38 -30.33
N LEU A 99 -12.96 -3.22 -29.02
CA LEU A 99 -11.96 -3.66 -28.05
C LEU A 99 -11.83 -5.19 -28.02
N LEU A 100 -12.96 -5.92 -28.13
CA LEU A 100 -13.00 -7.38 -28.11
C LEU A 100 -12.68 -8.02 -29.47
N MET A 101 -12.80 -7.27 -30.57
CA MET A 101 -12.57 -7.73 -31.95
C MET A 101 -11.25 -8.48 -32.08
N ASN A 102 -10.15 -7.91 -31.57
CA ASN A 102 -8.82 -8.51 -31.60
C ASN A 102 -8.33 -9.02 -30.23
N HIS A 103 -9.15 -8.94 -29.17
CA HIS A 103 -8.79 -9.47 -27.86
C HIS A 103 -8.85 -11.00 -27.86
N PRO A 104 -7.86 -11.71 -27.28
CA PRO A 104 -7.81 -13.17 -27.27
C PRO A 104 -8.85 -13.75 -26.29
N LEU A 105 -9.24 -15.01 -26.54
CA LEU A 105 -10.14 -15.77 -25.67
C LEU A 105 -9.39 -16.41 -24.49
N ASP A 106 -8.58 -15.59 -23.82
CA ASP A 106 -7.63 -16.03 -22.79
C ASP A 106 -8.22 -15.98 -21.37
N CYS A 107 -9.47 -15.55 -21.18
CA CYS A 107 -10.05 -15.33 -19.85
C CYS A 107 -9.82 -16.50 -18.86
N PRO A 108 -9.95 -17.79 -19.24
CA PRO A 108 -9.69 -18.91 -18.32
C PRO A 108 -8.25 -19.00 -17.82
N ILE A 109 -7.28 -18.55 -18.61
CA ILE A 109 -5.85 -18.58 -18.27
C ILE A 109 -5.31 -17.22 -17.82
N CYS A 110 -6.00 -16.13 -18.12
CA CYS A 110 -5.60 -14.76 -17.80
C CYS A 110 -5.54 -14.55 -16.29
N ASP A 111 -4.42 -14.05 -15.76
CA ASP A 111 -4.22 -13.84 -14.32
C ASP A 111 -5.20 -12.82 -13.73
N GLN A 112 -5.50 -11.76 -14.49
CA GLN A 112 -6.39 -10.67 -14.10
C GLN A 112 -7.89 -11.02 -14.19
N ALA A 113 -8.24 -12.25 -14.58
CA ALA A 113 -9.64 -12.69 -14.59
C ALA A 113 -10.25 -12.57 -13.17
N GLY A 114 -11.45 -12.00 -13.08
CA GLY A 114 -12.11 -11.69 -11.81
C GLY A 114 -11.83 -10.27 -11.26
N GLU A 115 -10.83 -9.57 -11.80
CA GLU A 115 -10.57 -8.14 -11.50
C GLU A 115 -10.28 -7.33 -12.78
N CYS A 116 -10.72 -7.85 -13.94
CA CYS A 116 -10.48 -7.26 -15.25
C CYS A 116 -11.61 -6.31 -15.62
N LYS A 117 -11.31 -5.01 -15.79
CA LYS A 117 -12.31 -4.02 -16.21
C LYS A 117 -12.89 -4.30 -17.60
N LEU A 118 -12.13 -4.99 -18.47
CA LEU A 118 -12.66 -5.40 -19.78
C LEU A 118 -13.73 -6.48 -19.64
N GLN A 119 -13.58 -7.39 -18.69
CA GLN A 119 -14.59 -8.40 -18.38
C GLN A 119 -15.85 -7.74 -17.79
N ASP A 120 -15.67 -6.89 -16.77
CA ASP A 120 -16.79 -6.23 -16.08
C ASP A 120 -17.62 -5.36 -17.04
N TYR A 121 -16.96 -4.54 -17.85
CA TYR A 121 -17.66 -3.67 -18.80
C TYR A 121 -18.19 -4.42 -20.02
N SER A 122 -17.58 -5.53 -20.43
CA SER A 122 -18.18 -6.40 -21.45
C SER A 122 -19.48 -7.02 -20.95
N TYR A 123 -19.55 -7.38 -19.67
CA TYR A 123 -20.78 -7.89 -19.07
C TYR A 123 -21.84 -6.79 -18.94
N ALA A 124 -21.44 -5.59 -18.50
CA ALA A 124 -22.37 -4.49 -18.25
C ALA A 124 -22.84 -3.73 -19.50
N TYR A 125 -21.98 -3.60 -20.51
CA TYR A 125 -22.20 -2.72 -21.68
C TYR A 125 -21.96 -3.41 -23.03
N GLY A 126 -21.57 -4.68 -23.06
CA GLY A 126 -21.35 -5.43 -24.30
C GLY A 126 -22.64 -6.01 -24.91
N SER A 127 -22.57 -6.42 -26.17
CA SER A 127 -23.69 -7.01 -26.93
C SER A 127 -23.99 -8.49 -26.60
N GLY A 128 -23.16 -9.15 -25.79
CA GLY A 128 -23.30 -10.58 -25.46
C GLY A 128 -22.83 -11.55 -26.56
N ASP A 129 -22.96 -11.17 -27.83
CA ASP A 129 -22.48 -11.93 -28.98
C ASP A 129 -21.43 -11.15 -29.79
N SER A 130 -20.56 -11.86 -30.52
CA SER A 130 -19.52 -11.29 -31.37
C SER A 130 -19.74 -11.60 -32.84
N ARG A 131 -19.73 -10.56 -33.68
CA ARG A 131 -19.81 -10.69 -35.14
C ARG A 131 -18.46 -11.02 -35.80
N MET A 132 -17.39 -11.09 -35.01
CA MET A 132 -16.02 -11.26 -35.49
C MET A 132 -15.67 -12.74 -35.64
N HIS A 133 -15.64 -13.23 -36.88
CA HIS A 133 -15.24 -14.60 -37.23
C HIS A 133 -13.84 -14.70 -37.85
N GLU A 134 -13.22 -13.57 -38.13
CA GLU A 134 -11.91 -13.51 -38.78
C GLU A 134 -10.75 -13.84 -37.82
N ALA A 135 -9.59 -14.13 -38.39
CA ALA A 135 -8.38 -14.39 -37.61
C ALA A 135 -7.95 -13.15 -36.81
N LYS A 136 -7.92 -13.30 -35.48
CA LYS A 136 -7.41 -12.28 -34.56
C LYS A 136 -5.90 -12.11 -34.70
N ARG A 137 -5.41 -10.88 -34.54
CA ARG A 137 -3.97 -10.58 -34.52
C ARG A 137 -3.25 -11.34 -33.40
N ARG A 138 -1.98 -11.68 -33.62
CA ARG A 138 -1.15 -12.42 -32.66
C ARG A 138 0.24 -11.80 -32.54
N TYR A 139 0.66 -11.61 -31.30
CA TYR A 139 1.98 -11.16 -30.89
C TYR A 139 2.57 -12.17 -29.92
N ARG A 140 3.91 -12.18 -29.82
CA ARG A 140 4.62 -12.91 -28.76
C ARG A 140 4.52 -12.14 -27.45
N TYR A 141 4.52 -12.86 -26.34
CA TYR A 141 4.73 -12.24 -25.04
C TYR A 141 6.17 -11.72 -24.93
N GLU A 142 6.39 -10.74 -24.07
CA GLU A 142 7.69 -10.12 -23.84
C GLU A 142 7.91 -9.99 -22.33
N ASP A 143 9.12 -10.32 -21.86
CA ASP A 143 9.56 -9.99 -20.51
C ASP A 143 10.10 -8.56 -20.53
N LEU A 144 9.49 -7.72 -19.71
CA LEU A 144 9.81 -6.29 -19.64
C LEU A 144 10.88 -6.00 -18.58
N GLY A 145 11.34 -7.00 -17.83
CA GLY A 145 12.12 -6.80 -16.61
C GLY A 145 11.27 -6.29 -15.45
N GLY A 146 11.88 -6.03 -14.29
CA GLY A 146 11.19 -5.58 -13.08
C GLY A 146 10.17 -6.61 -12.55
N LYS A 147 10.32 -7.89 -12.93
CA LYS A 147 9.33 -8.97 -12.73
C LYS A 147 8.00 -8.72 -13.45
N ILE A 148 7.98 -7.98 -14.55
CA ILE A 148 6.76 -7.65 -15.30
C ILE A 148 6.79 -8.37 -16.65
N VAL A 149 5.68 -9.02 -17.00
CA VAL A 149 5.49 -9.65 -18.30
C VAL A 149 4.32 -8.98 -19.02
N ILE A 150 4.49 -8.73 -20.32
CA ILE A 150 3.43 -8.25 -21.19
C ILE A 150 2.92 -9.34 -22.14
N ASP A 151 1.64 -9.68 -22.00
CA ASP A 151 0.86 -10.40 -23.01
C ASP A 151 0.24 -9.38 -23.98
N LYS A 152 0.99 -9.01 -25.03
CA LYS A 152 0.59 -7.97 -26.00
C LYS A 152 -0.78 -8.20 -26.64
N ASN A 153 -1.19 -9.46 -26.83
CA ASN A 153 -2.51 -9.81 -27.37
C ASN A 153 -3.66 -9.28 -26.53
N ARG A 154 -3.50 -9.23 -25.20
CA ARG A 154 -4.54 -8.76 -24.28
C ARG A 154 -4.57 -7.24 -24.16
N CYS A 155 -3.55 -6.53 -24.66
CA CYS A 155 -3.46 -5.09 -24.55
C CYS A 155 -4.52 -4.40 -25.42
N ILE A 156 -5.25 -3.47 -24.81
CA ILE A 156 -6.25 -2.62 -25.47
C ILE A 156 -5.72 -1.22 -25.84
N HIS A 157 -4.41 -1.02 -25.74
CA HIS A 157 -3.71 0.23 -26.10
C HIS A 157 -4.26 1.49 -25.42
N CYS A 158 -4.68 1.38 -24.16
CA CYS A 158 -5.17 2.52 -23.38
C CYS A 158 -4.07 3.53 -22.98
N THR A 159 -2.80 3.21 -23.26
CA THR A 159 -1.60 4.00 -22.98
C THR A 159 -1.43 4.45 -21.51
N ARG A 160 -2.11 3.82 -20.55
CA ARG A 160 -1.92 4.11 -19.10
C ARG A 160 -0.50 3.80 -18.64
N CYS A 161 0.02 2.63 -18.98
CA CYS A 161 1.37 2.22 -18.59
C CYS A 161 2.47 3.14 -19.16
N ILE A 162 2.34 3.54 -20.42
CA ILE A 162 3.29 4.46 -21.08
C ILE A 162 3.28 5.82 -20.40
N ARG A 163 2.10 6.40 -20.17
CA ARG A 163 1.97 7.68 -19.46
C ARG A 163 2.47 7.59 -18.03
N PHE A 164 2.23 6.48 -17.32
CA PHE A 164 2.84 6.26 -16.01
C PHE A 164 4.38 6.31 -16.09
N THR A 165 4.98 5.60 -17.06
CA THR A 165 6.44 5.59 -17.20
C THR A 165 7.03 6.94 -17.60
N GLN A 166 6.26 7.80 -18.28
CA GLN A 166 6.70 9.12 -18.74
C GLN A 166 6.44 10.22 -17.71
N GLU A 167 5.26 10.25 -17.11
CA GLU A 167 4.76 11.33 -16.27
C GLU A 167 5.10 11.11 -14.79
N ILE A 168 5.10 9.85 -14.31
CA ILE A 168 5.25 9.51 -12.89
C ILE A 168 6.64 8.97 -12.60
N SER A 169 7.01 7.81 -13.15
CA SER A 169 8.34 7.25 -12.87
C SER A 169 9.46 7.91 -13.68
N GLY A 170 9.14 8.66 -14.73
CA GLY A 170 10.08 9.45 -15.54
C GLY A 170 11.05 8.66 -16.44
N GLY A 171 11.10 7.33 -16.35
CA GLY A 171 12.04 6.51 -17.10
C GLY A 171 11.71 6.31 -18.59
N SER A 172 10.45 6.51 -19.00
CA SER A 172 9.97 6.39 -20.38
C SER A 172 10.38 5.08 -21.07
N GLU A 173 10.39 3.98 -20.31
CA GLU A 173 10.83 2.67 -20.79
C GLU A 173 9.83 2.06 -21.78
N LEU A 174 8.54 2.30 -21.56
CA LEU A 174 7.46 1.82 -22.41
C LEU A 174 7.09 2.84 -23.49
N THR A 175 6.82 2.34 -24.70
CA THR A 175 6.38 3.13 -25.85
C THR A 175 5.33 2.40 -26.68
N VAL A 176 4.74 3.12 -27.62
CA VAL A 176 3.95 2.55 -28.70
C VAL A 176 4.85 2.38 -29.93
N ALA A 177 4.97 1.16 -30.43
CA ALA A 177 5.56 0.88 -31.73
C ALA A 177 4.49 0.59 -32.78
N GLN A 178 4.85 0.77 -34.06
CA GLN A 178 3.98 0.57 -35.21
C GLN A 178 2.76 1.53 -35.24
N ARG A 179 1.80 1.26 -36.15
CA ARG A 179 0.58 2.07 -36.33
C ARG A 179 -0.61 1.20 -36.77
N GLY A 180 -1.83 1.71 -36.56
CA GLY A 180 -3.07 1.02 -36.96
C GLY A 180 -3.29 -0.29 -36.21
N ALA A 181 -3.75 -1.33 -36.90
CA ALA A 181 -4.00 -2.64 -36.30
C ALA A 181 -2.73 -3.34 -35.79
N ASN A 182 -1.56 -2.96 -36.33
CA ASN A 182 -0.26 -3.52 -35.96
C ASN A 182 0.37 -2.86 -34.73
N LEU A 183 -0.30 -1.87 -34.13
CA LEU A 183 0.16 -1.16 -32.94
C LEU A 183 0.47 -2.13 -31.80
N GLU A 184 1.64 -1.96 -31.19
CA GLU A 184 2.08 -2.72 -30.03
C GLU A 184 2.64 -1.82 -28.94
N VAL A 185 2.38 -2.18 -27.67
CA VAL A 185 3.07 -1.58 -26.52
C VAL A 185 4.31 -2.44 -26.23
N THR A 186 5.47 -1.81 -26.20
CA THR A 186 6.78 -2.49 -26.10
C THR A 186 7.80 -1.56 -25.45
N THR A 187 9.00 -2.05 -25.17
CA THR A 187 10.09 -1.21 -24.65
C THR A 187 10.77 -0.37 -25.74
N TYR A 188 11.22 0.85 -25.41
CA TYR A 188 12.02 1.67 -26.32
C TYR A 188 13.46 1.13 -26.38
N SER A 189 13.90 0.68 -27.56
CA SER A 189 15.24 0.10 -27.78
C SER A 189 15.61 -1.05 -26.82
N GLY A 190 14.64 -1.87 -26.39
CA GLY A 190 14.90 -2.99 -25.48
C GLY A 190 15.23 -2.60 -24.04
N LYS A 191 14.94 -1.35 -23.63
CA LYS A 191 15.14 -0.90 -22.24
C LYS A 191 14.28 -1.71 -21.27
N SER A 192 14.94 -2.39 -20.34
CA SER A 192 14.29 -3.09 -19.23
C SER A 192 13.70 -2.11 -18.21
N LEU A 193 12.63 -2.53 -17.54
CA LEU A 193 12.04 -1.85 -16.38
C LEU A 193 12.80 -2.16 -15.07
N ASP A 194 13.85 -2.97 -15.08
CA ASP A 194 14.62 -3.36 -13.88
C ASP A 194 15.18 -2.17 -13.08
N SER A 195 15.56 -1.08 -13.76
CA SER A 195 16.13 0.11 -13.11
C SER A 195 15.06 1.06 -12.54
N ASN A 196 13.78 0.77 -12.74
CA ASN A 196 12.69 1.65 -12.33
C ASN A 196 12.13 1.20 -10.97
N PRO A 197 12.33 1.99 -9.89
CA PRO A 197 11.92 1.61 -8.54
C PRO A 197 10.39 1.59 -8.34
N TYR A 198 9.60 1.99 -9.33
CA TYR A 198 8.14 1.98 -9.31
C TYR A 198 7.54 1.20 -10.49
N ALA A 199 8.35 0.37 -11.17
CA ALA A 199 7.96 -0.35 -12.37
C ALA A 199 6.66 -1.15 -12.19
N ALA A 200 6.50 -1.86 -11.07
CA ALA A 200 5.41 -2.80 -10.91
C ALA A 200 4.02 -2.14 -10.78
N ASN A 201 3.93 -0.82 -10.58
CA ASN A 201 2.66 -0.09 -10.64
C ASN A 201 2.02 -0.17 -12.04
N VAL A 202 2.78 -0.49 -13.10
CA VAL A 202 2.21 -0.73 -14.43
C VAL A 202 1.26 -1.94 -14.46
N VAL A 203 1.40 -2.88 -13.51
CA VAL A 203 0.49 -4.02 -13.35
C VAL A 203 -0.85 -3.54 -12.80
N ASP A 204 -0.86 -2.73 -11.74
CA ASP A 204 -2.10 -2.24 -11.13
C ASP A 204 -2.84 -1.25 -12.03
N ILE A 205 -2.10 -0.43 -12.78
CA ILE A 205 -2.71 0.58 -13.65
C ILE A 205 -3.33 -0.05 -14.92
N CYS A 206 -2.91 -1.26 -15.28
CA CYS A 206 -3.39 -1.97 -16.46
C CYS A 206 -4.84 -2.41 -16.25
N PRO A 207 -5.81 -1.95 -17.06
CA PRO A 207 -7.21 -2.31 -16.88
C PRO A 207 -7.53 -3.75 -17.36
N VAL A 208 -6.55 -4.44 -17.94
CA VAL A 208 -6.66 -5.75 -18.59
C VAL A 208 -5.41 -6.56 -18.30
N GLY A 209 -5.50 -7.90 -18.37
CA GLY A 209 -4.40 -8.82 -18.05
C GLY A 209 -3.25 -8.87 -19.05
N ALA A 210 -2.93 -7.73 -19.67
CA ALA A 210 -1.77 -7.57 -20.53
C ALA A 210 -0.49 -7.44 -19.71
N LEU A 211 -0.46 -6.57 -18.70
CA LEU A 211 0.70 -6.40 -17.81
C LEU A 211 0.46 -7.15 -16.51
N THR A 212 1.32 -8.11 -16.20
CA THR A 212 1.16 -8.98 -15.02
C THR A 212 2.47 -9.12 -14.27
N SER A 213 2.39 -9.30 -12.96
CA SER A 213 3.56 -9.55 -12.12
C SER A 213 3.95 -11.02 -12.19
N ARG A 214 5.20 -11.33 -12.57
CA ARG A 214 5.77 -12.68 -12.51
C ARG A 214 5.72 -13.27 -11.10
N ASP A 215 5.69 -12.42 -10.08
CA ASP A 215 5.67 -12.84 -8.69
C ASP A 215 4.29 -13.33 -8.23
N PHE A 216 3.20 -12.90 -8.86
CA PHE A 216 1.83 -13.29 -8.49
C PHE A 216 1.16 -14.18 -9.55
N ARG A 217 1.53 -13.99 -10.82
CA ARG A 217 0.92 -14.64 -11.97
C ARG A 217 0.76 -16.15 -11.77
N PHE A 218 -0.48 -16.61 -11.88
CA PHE A 218 -0.90 -18.01 -11.78
C PHE A 218 -0.73 -18.66 -10.40
N LYS A 219 -0.43 -17.90 -9.34
CA LYS A 219 -0.34 -18.44 -7.97
C LYS A 219 -1.71 -18.59 -7.31
N LYS A 220 -2.61 -17.63 -7.51
CA LYS A 220 -3.96 -17.64 -6.92
C LYS A 220 -4.93 -16.84 -7.78
N ARG A 221 -6.22 -17.19 -7.74
CA ARG A 221 -7.30 -16.38 -8.30
C ARG A 221 -7.79 -15.36 -7.28
N VAL A 222 -8.15 -14.18 -7.77
CA VAL A 222 -8.47 -13.01 -6.93
C VAL A 222 -9.72 -13.21 -6.07
N TRP A 223 -10.70 -13.99 -6.54
CA TRP A 223 -11.91 -14.30 -5.76
C TRP A 223 -11.67 -15.23 -4.56
N TYR A 224 -10.48 -15.84 -4.44
CA TYR A 224 -10.09 -16.57 -3.23
C TYR A 224 -9.36 -15.68 -2.22
N LEU A 225 -8.90 -14.50 -2.62
CA LEU A 225 -8.12 -13.63 -1.76
C LEU A 225 -9.03 -12.75 -0.91
N THR A 226 -8.65 -12.56 0.34
CA THR A 226 -9.20 -11.51 1.20
C THR A 226 -8.29 -10.30 1.12
N SER A 227 -8.85 -9.12 0.85
CA SER A 227 -8.11 -7.85 0.83
C SER A 227 -8.29 -7.10 2.15
N THR A 228 -7.23 -6.96 2.93
CA THR A 228 -7.23 -6.21 4.20
C THR A 228 -6.58 -4.84 3.99
N PRO A 229 -7.21 -3.73 4.44
CA PRO A 229 -6.60 -2.40 4.37
C PRO A 229 -5.49 -2.26 5.41
N SER A 230 -4.31 -1.84 4.96
CA SER A 230 -3.14 -1.67 5.82
C SER A 230 -2.24 -0.52 5.32
N ILE A 231 -1.01 -0.49 5.81
CA ILE A 231 0.07 0.45 5.45
C ILE A 231 1.37 -0.32 5.17
N CYS A 232 2.29 0.25 4.41
CA CYS A 232 3.63 -0.32 4.23
C CYS A 232 4.63 0.26 5.25
N ARG A 233 5.49 -0.59 5.82
CA ARG A 233 6.55 -0.21 6.78
C ARG A 233 7.92 0.08 6.15
N GLU A 234 8.04 0.00 4.83
CA GLU A 234 9.30 0.23 4.11
C GLU A 234 9.57 1.71 3.78
N SER A 235 8.75 2.62 4.30
CA SER A 235 8.84 4.07 4.11
C SER A 235 8.26 4.82 5.31
N ALA A 236 8.84 5.97 5.66
CA ALA A 236 8.28 6.84 6.70
C ALA A 236 6.97 7.54 6.31
N LEU A 237 6.56 7.40 5.04
CA LEU A 237 5.28 7.90 4.54
C LEU A 237 4.10 7.01 4.95
N ALA A 238 4.36 5.76 5.40
CA ALA A 238 3.33 4.80 5.76
C ALA A 238 2.31 4.59 4.61
N ALA A 239 2.81 4.35 3.39
CA ALA A 239 1.98 4.30 2.19
C ALA A 239 0.81 3.32 2.36
N PRO A 240 -0.44 3.74 2.05
CA PRO A 240 -1.61 2.88 2.23
C PRO A 240 -1.59 1.74 1.21
N VAL A 241 -1.80 0.52 1.70
CA VAL A 241 -1.80 -0.70 0.87
C VAL A 241 -3.02 -1.57 1.12
N TRP A 242 -3.38 -2.34 0.09
CA TRP A 242 -4.18 -3.55 0.23
C TRP A 242 -3.23 -4.73 0.40
N ILE A 243 -3.45 -5.52 1.47
CA ILE A 243 -2.80 -6.82 1.65
C ILE A 243 -3.77 -7.88 1.17
N ASP A 244 -3.45 -8.55 0.06
CA ASP A 244 -4.25 -9.65 -0.45
C ASP A 244 -3.67 -10.97 0.07
N HIS A 245 -4.44 -11.68 0.89
CA HIS A 245 -4.01 -12.87 1.60
C HIS A 245 -5.07 -13.98 1.58
N GLU A 246 -4.63 -15.22 1.73
CA GLU A 246 -5.48 -16.39 1.93
C GLU A 246 -4.65 -17.48 2.64
N GLY A 247 -5.31 -18.34 3.43
CA GLY A 247 -4.62 -19.46 4.08
C GLY A 247 -3.51 -19.03 5.06
N ASN A 248 -3.65 -17.86 5.69
CA ASN A 248 -2.62 -17.23 6.52
C ASN A 248 -1.31 -16.89 5.77
N GLN A 249 -1.40 -16.64 4.46
CA GLN A 249 -0.28 -16.26 3.61
C GLN A 249 -0.64 -15.05 2.74
N ILE A 250 0.27 -14.07 2.67
CA ILE A 250 0.13 -12.91 1.79
C ILE A 250 0.60 -13.28 0.38
N TYR A 251 -0.20 -12.98 -0.64
CA TYR A 251 0.15 -13.25 -2.04
C TYR A 251 0.65 -12.02 -2.79
N ARG A 252 0.14 -10.83 -2.45
CA ARG A 252 0.58 -9.56 -3.02
C ARG A 252 0.20 -8.39 -2.12
N MET A 253 0.96 -7.29 -2.25
CA MET A 253 0.57 -5.97 -1.76
C MET A 253 0.34 -5.04 -2.95
N ARG A 254 -0.73 -4.25 -2.88
CA ARG A 254 -1.12 -3.28 -3.92
C ARG A 254 -1.35 -1.89 -3.31
N PRO A 255 -1.16 -0.80 -4.07
CA PRO A 255 -1.50 0.53 -3.59
C PRO A 255 -2.98 0.61 -3.24
N ARG A 256 -3.30 1.31 -2.15
CA ARG A 256 -4.67 1.60 -1.74
C ARG A 256 -4.91 3.11 -1.88
N PRO A 257 -5.47 3.55 -3.01
CA PRO A 257 -5.69 4.97 -3.23
C PRO A 257 -6.68 5.55 -2.21
N ILE A 258 -6.36 6.71 -1.69
CA ILE A 258 -7.20 7.54 -0.83
C ILE A 258 -7.71 8.70 -1.67
N GLU A 259 -9.02 8.95 -1.62
CA GLU A 259 -9.64 10.02 -2.41
C GLU A 259 -9.02 11.38 -2.08
N GLY A 260 -8.69 12.15 -3.13
CA GLY A 260 -8.00 13.43 -3.03
C GLY A 260 -6.48 13.35 -2.85
N GLN A 261 -5.89 12.16 -2.65
CA GLN A 261 -4.45 12.00 -2.44
C GLN A 261 -3.77 11.28 -3.62
N LYS A 262 -3.23 12.06 -4.57
CA LYS A 262 -2.60 11.52 -5.79
C LYS A 262 -1.44 10.55 -5.51
N ASP A 263 -0.63 10.83 -4.50
CA ASP A 263 0.55 10.02 -4.15
C ASP A 263 0.19 8.58 -3.76
N THR A 264 -1.02 8.36 -3.24
CA THR A 264 -1.45 7.04 -2.72
C THR A 264 -1.83 6.03 -3.81
N HIS A 265 -1.86 6.46 -5.07
CA HIS A 265 -2.10 5.58 -6.21
C HIS A 265 -0.92 4.66 -6.52
N PHE A 266 0.27 4.95 -5.98
CA PHE A 266 1.50 4.26 -6.33
C PHE A 266 2.28 3.87 -5.06
N ILE A 267 2.96 2.73 -5.14
CA ILE A 267 3.92 2.28 -4.12
C ILE A 267 5.21 1.85 -4.81
N SER A 268 6.34 2.04 -4.15
CA SER A 268 7.63 1.56 -4.66
C SER A 268 7.63 0.02 -4.77
N ASP A 269 8.49 -0.50 -5.63
CA ASP A 269 8.69 -1.94 -5.79
C ASP A 269 9.28 -2.56 -4.49
N ARG A 270 10.07 -1.80 -3.72
CA ARG A 270 10.53 -2.20 -2.39
C ARG A 270 9.34 -2.45 -1.45
N GLU A 271 8.42 -1.50 -1.38
CA GLU A 271 7.20 -1.62 -0.57
C GLU A 271 6.35 -2.79 -1.05
N ARG A 272 6.14 -2.90 -2.38
CA ARG A 272 5.34 -3.94 -3.00
C ARG A 272 5.83 -5.34 -2.71
N TYR A 273 7.14 -5.59 -2.81
CA TYR A 273 7.72 -6.92 -2.63
C TYR A 273 8.11 -7.23 -1.18
N SER A 274 7.91 -6.28 -0.25
CA SER A 274 8.21 -6.45 1.18
C SER A 274 7.40 -7.59 1.83
N TYR A 275 6.23 -7.92 1.27
CA TYR A 275 5.28 -8.86 1.84
C TYR A 275 5.86 -10.24 2.12
N LYS A 276 6.87 -10.66 1.34
CA LYS A 276 7.50 -11.99 1.43
C LYS A 276 8.06 -12.28 2.82
N HIS A 277 8.54 -11.26 3.52
CA HIS A 277 9.09 -11.41 4.86
C HIS A 277 8.04 -11.75 5.91
N TYR A 278 6.78 -11.38 5.69
CA TYR A 278 5.69 -11.69 6.62
C TYR A 278 5.13 -13.09 6.43
N ASN A 279 5.52 -13.78 5.34
CA ASN A 279 5.18 -15.18 5.10
C ASN A 279 6.20 -16.16 5.70
N LEU A 280 7.26 -15.67 6.35
CA LEU A 280 8.30 -16.53 6.93
C LEU A 280 7.78 -17.23 8.19
N GLN A 281 8.07 -18.52 8.31
CA GLN A 281 7.63 -19.38 9.43
C GLN A 281 8.67 -19.52 10.54
N ASP A 282 9.91 -19.09 10.32
CA ASP A 282 11.00 -19.24 11.28
C ASP A 282 10.98 -18.10 12.31
N ARG A 283 10.00 -18.16 13.21
CA ARG A 283 9.75 -17.16 14.25
C ARG A 283 9.80 -17.82 15.62
N PRO A 284 10.32 -17.14 16.65
CA PRO A 284 10.23 -17.62 18.02
C PRO A 284 8.75 -17.73 18.42
N THR A 285 8.36 -18.85 19.02
CA THR A 285 7.00 -19.12 19.51
C THR A 285 6.97 -19.34 21.03
N GLN A 286 8.13 -19.32 21.68
CA GLN A 286 8.24 -19.52 23.12
C GLN A 286 9.09 -18.40 23.72
N MET A 287 8.72 -17.99 24.93
CA MET A 287 9.57 -17.12 25.74
C MET A 287 10.86 -17.87 26.11
N ILE A 288 12.00 -17.19 26.00
CA ILE A 288 13.28 -17.76 26.42
C ILE A 288 13.78 -16.98 27.62
N LEU A 289 14.03 -17.69 28.72
CA LEU A 289 14.54 -17.14 29.97
C LEU A 289 15.95 -17.67 30.23
N ARG A 290 16.91 -16.78 30.47
CA ARG A 290 18.32 -17.15 30.72
C ARG A 290 18.69 -17.29 32.19
N ARG A 291 17.79 -16.94 33.11
CA ARG A 291 17.98 -17.06 34.56
C ARG A 291 16.97 -18.05 35.16
N ASN A 292 17.33 -18.69 36.26
CA ASN A 292 16.39 -19.52 37.01
C ASN A 292 15.27 -18.64 37.61
N GLY A 293 14.01 -19.03 37.42
CA GLY A 293 12.83 -18.32 37.92
C GLY A 293 11.65 -18.36 36.93
N GLY A 294 10.55 -17.67 37.27
CA GLY A 294 9.43 -17.45 36.37
C GLY A 294 9.57 -16.15 35.56
N ALA A 295 9.12 -16.15 34.30
CA ALA A 295 9.16 -14.96 33.46
C ALA A 295 8.38 -13.77 34.07
N SER A 296 7.23 -14.06 34.69
CA SER A 296 6.38 -13.05 35.35
C SER A 296 7.00 -12.47 36.61
N ASP A 297 7.71 -13.30 37.40
CA ASP A 297 8.44 -12.85 38.58
C ASP A 297 9.59 -11.94 38.19
N LEU A 298 10.36 -12.33 37.16
CA LEU A 298 11.42 -11.50 36.61
C LEU A 298 10.89 -10.19 36.06
N PHE A 299 9.77 -10.21 35.33
CA PHE A 299 9.13 -9.00 34.81
C PHE A 299 8.68 -8.08 35.95
N THR A 300 8.10 -8.63 37.01
CA THR A 300 7.66 -7.85 38.17
C THR A 300 8.85 -7.22 38.92
N GLN A 301 9.91 -7.99 39.15
CA GLN A 301 11.14 -7.49 39.77
C GLN A 301 11.82 -6.42 38.92
N ALA A 302 11.80 -6.61 37.59
CA ALA A 302 12.34 -5.66 36.64
C ALA A 302 11.67 -4.28 36.79
N LEU A 303 10.34 -4.24 36.92
CA LEU A 303 9.57 -2.99 37.10
C LEU A 303 9.77 -2.30 38.45
N GLN A 304 10.26 -3.00 39.48
CA GLN A 304 10.59 -2.41 40.78
C GLN A 304 11.95 -1.70 40.79
N ALA A 305 12.81 -1.98 39.80
CA ALA A 305 14.08 -1.32 39.62
C ALA A 305 13.98 -0.14 38.65
N PRO A 306 14.92 0.82 38.67
CA PRO A 306 15.01 1.88 37.68
C PRO A 306 15.08 1.31 36.25
N THR A 307 14.01 1.51 35.48
CA THR A 307 13.74 0.86 34.20
C THR A 307 13.67 1.88 33.07
N ALA A 308 14.46 1.62 32.02
CA ALA A 308 14.33 2.27 30.72
C ALA A 308 13.53 1.42 29.75
N VAL A 309 12.76 2.10 28.89
CA VAL A 309 12.03 1.48 27.79
C VAL A 309 12.57 2.04 26.49
N VAL A 310 13.04 1.14 25.63
CA VAL A 310 13.54 1.43 24.28
C VAL A 310 12.54 0.83 23.28
N VAL A 311 11.93 1.67 22.44
CA VAL A 311 10.99 1.20 21.42
C VAL A 311 11.48 1.63 20.05
N GLN A 312 11.60 0.67 19.15
CA GLN A 312 11.91 0.98 17.77
C GLN A 312 10.71 1.68 17.09
N GLY A 313 10.96 2.70 16.27
CA GLY A 313 9.93 3.54 15.64
C GLY A 313 9.11 2.86 14.54
N THR A 314 8.91 1.55 14.65
CA THR A 314 8.17 0.67 13.74
C THR A 314 6.91 0.10 14.41
N VAL A 315 6.85 0.24 15.73
CA VAL A 315 5.77 -0.23 16.61
C VAL A 315 4.60 0.73 16.55
N GLY A 316 3.39 0.18 16.61
CA GLY A 316 2.13 0.94 16.65
C GLY A 316 2.03 1.85 17.87
N CYS A 317 1.19 2.87 17.74
CA CYS A 317 1.00 3.93 18.71
C CYS A 317 0.37 3.44 20.03
N ASP A 318 -0.58 2.52 19.99
CA ASP A 318 -1.20 1.98 21.19
C ASP A 318 -0.22 1.06 21.94
N ALA A 319 0.48 0.20 21.21
CA ALA A 319 1.54 -0.64 21.77
C ALA A 319 2.68 0.19 22.39
N ALA A 320 3.16 1.23 21.69
CA ALA A 320 4.18 2.13 22.18
C ALA A 320 3.73 2.91 23.44
N GLN A 321 2.46 3.31 23.50
CA GLN A 321 1.92 3.97 24.69
C GLN A 321 1.88 3.02 25.89
N LYS A 322 1.41 1.78 25.69
CA LYS A 322 1.27 0.81 26.78
C LYS A 322 2.60 0.36 27.35
N ILE A 323 3.61 0.14 26.50
CA ILE A 323 4.92 -0.25 26.99
C ILE A 323 5.67 0.91 27.65
N ALA A 324 5.38 2.17 27.28
CA ALA A 324 5.94 3.36 27.93
C ALA A 324 5.59 3.44 29.42
N GLU A 325 4.47 2.84 29.86
CA GLU A 325 4.05 2.76 31.26
C GLU A 325 5.00 1.88 32.11
N CYS A 326 5.89 1.10 31.48
CA CYS A 326 6.88 0.29 32.18
C CYS A 326 8.17 1.07 32.50
N ALA A 327 8.37 2.26 31.91
CA ALA A 327 9.52 3.10 32.25
C ALA A 327 9.31 3.74 33.63
N SER A 328 10.37 3.79 34.45
CA SER A 328 10.26 4.38 35.80
C SER A 328 9.97 5.88 35.79
N SER A 329 10.29 6.56 34.68
CA SER A 329 10.03 7.99 34.50
C SER A 329 9.87 8.33 33.02
N PRO A 330 9.15 9.40 32.64
CA PRO A 330 9.05 9.83 31.25
C PRO A 330 10.41 10.10 30.58
N GLU A 331 11.43 10.57 31.30
CA GLU A 331 12.78 10.69 30.73
C GLU A 331 13.41 9.34 30.35
N HIS A 332 12.97 8.22 30.91
CA HIS A 332 13.55 6.91 30.60
C HIS A 332 12.93 6.22 29.37
N ARG A 333 12.27 7.00 28.50
CA ARG A 333 11.69 6.55 27.23
C ARG A 333 12.60 6.92 26.07
N TYR A 334 13.09 5.90 25.36
CA TYR A 334 14.06 6.06 24.29
C TYR A 334 13.50 5.50 22.98
N GLY A 335 13.61 6.29 21.91
CA GLY A 335 13.27 5.85 20.56
C GLY A 335 14.50 5.27 19.87
N SER A 336 14.33 4.13 19.21
CA SER A 336 15.36 3.48 18.37
C SER A 336 14.90 3.39 16.91
N GLY A 337 15.84 3.28 16.00
CA GLY A 337 15.64 3.27 14.55
C GLY A 337 16.42 4.41 13.91
N ASP A 338 17.37 4.04 13.06
CA ASP A 338 18.21 4.95 12.28
C ASP A 338 18.19 4.66 10.77
N ARG A 339 17.32 3.74 10.32
CA ARG A 339 17.14 3.43 8.90
C ARG A 339 16.94 4.70 8.07
N ARG A 340 17.78 4.84 7.06
CA ARG A 340 17.62 5.83 5.98
C ARG A 340 17.27 5.14 4.67
N LEU A 341 16.45 5.80 3.87
CA LEU A 341 15.98 5.33 2.58
C LEU A 341 16.46 6.29 1.49
N PRO A 342 16.91 5.77 0.33
CA PRO A 342 17.18 6.62 -0.81
C PRO A 342 15.89 7.30 -1.27
N ILE A 343 16.03 8.52 -1.80
CA ILE A 343 14.95 9.21 -2.50
C ILE A 343 14.92 8.70 -3.94
N ASP A 344 13.99 7.79 -4.21
CA ASP A 344 13.81 7.19 -5.53
C ASP A 344 13.12 8.18 -6.50
N LEU A 345 12.04 8.82 -6.03
CA LEU A 345 11.28 9.83 -6.79
C LEU A 345 10.96 11.02 -5.88
N ALA A 346 11.66 12.15 -6.10
CA ALA A 346 11.59 13.33 -5.24
C ALA A 346 10.19 13.95 -5.10
N HIS A 347 9.29 13.75 -6.07
CA HIS A 347 7.92 14.27 -6.00
C HIS A 347 6.98 13.37 -5.18
N LEU A 348 7.35 12.10 -4.93
CA LEU A 348 6.59 11.18 -4.06
C LEU A 348 7.21 11.09 -2.65
N GLN A 349 8.54 11.16 -2.57
CA GLN A 349 9.30 11.07 -1.31
C GLN A 349 10.40 12.13 -1.30
N GLN A 350 10.29 13.13 -0.42
CA GLN A 350 11.29 14.19 -0.26
C GLN A 350 12.28 13.95 0.88
N GLU A 351 12.04 12.92 1.68
CA GLU A 351 12.72 12.69 2.96
C GLU A 351 13.34 11.30 3.00
N THR A 352 14.51 11.22 3.63
CA THR A 352 15.27 9.96 3.74
C THR A 352 14.95 9.17 5.00
N ASP A 353 14.12 9.69 5.91
CA ASP A 353 13.77 8.95 7.13
C ASP A 353 13.03 7.65 6.75
N GLY A 354 13.54 6.52 7.24
CA GLY A 354 12.93 5.21 7.08
C GLY A 354 12.12 4.77 8.28
N VAL A 355 12.09 5.56 9.35
CA VAL A 355 11.40 5.23 10.59
C VAL A 355 9.95 5.69 10.54
N ILE A 356 9.05 4.73 10.35
CA ILE A 356 7.63 4.97 10.07
C ILE A 356 6.84 5.73 11.13
N ASN A 357 7.13 5.47 12.42
CA ASN A 357 6.36 6.01 13.53
C ASN A 357 7.20 6.91 14.43
N ARG A 358 8.27 7.53 13.91
CA ARG A 358 9.12 8.44 14.70
C ARG A 358 8.30 9.54 15.38
N LYS A 359 7.48 10.25 14.60
CA LYS A 359 6.59 11.31 15.11
C LYS A 359 5.59 10.78 16.14
N GLY A 360 5.02 9.60 15.92
CA GLY A 360 4.06 9.02 16.86
C GLY A 360 4.69 8.64 18.20
N LEU A 361 5.94 8.18 18.18
CA LEU A 361 6.73 7.91 19.39
C LEU A 361 7.16 9.21 20.09
N GLU A 362 7.63 10.22 19.35
CA GLU A 362 8.00 11.53 19.92
C GLU A 362 6.82 12.18 20.65
N GLN A 363 5.62 12.13 20.07
CA GLN A 363 4.39 12.62 20.71
C GLN A 363 4.01 11.87 22.00
N ARG A 364 4.58 10.68 22.23
CA ARG A 364 4.41 9.86 23.46
C ARG A 364 5.59 9.99 24.43
N GLY A 365 6.52 10.91 24.14
CA GLY A 365 7.67 11.23 24.98
C GLY A 365 8.90 10.36 24.74
N TYR A 366 8.96 9.57 23.67
CA TYR A 366 10.16 8.83 23.31
C TYR A 366 11.22 9.75 22.71
N ARG A 367 12.46 9.62 23.19
CA ARG A 367 13.59 10.47 22.78
C ARG A 367 14.50 9.70 21.83
N PHE A 368 14.53 10.09 20.55
CA PHE A 368 15.42 9.50 19.55
C PHE A 368 16.82 10.10 19.60
N GLY A 369 17.83 9.33 19.19
CA GLY A 369 19.24 9.78 19.16
C GLY A 369 19.89 9.89 20.54
N GLN A 370 19.27 9.32 21.58
CA GLN A 370 19.71 9.42 22.98
C GLN A 370 20.15 8.07 23.58
N LEU A 371 20.38 7.04 22.75
CA LEU A 371 20.80 5.71 23.22
C LEU A 371 22.17 5.74 23.91
N ALA A 372 23.09 6.61 23.48
CA ALA A 372 24.37 6.81 24.16
C ALA A 372 24.19 7.36 25.60
N THR A 373 23.20 8.22 25.80
CA THR A 373 22.83 8.73 27.14
C THR A 373 22.31 7.59 28.02
N LEU A 374 21.45 6.70 27.48
CA LEU A 374 20.99 5.51 28.20
C LEU A 374 22.16 4.59 28.59
N LYS A 375 23.09 4.34 27.67
CA LYS A 375 24.30 3.55 27.95
C LYS A 375 25.07 4.12 29.15
N LYS A 376 25.32 5.43 29.15
CA LYS A 376 26.01 6.10 30.27
C LYS A 376 25.25 5.97 31.60
N GLN A 377 23.92 6.10 31.57
CA GLN A 377 23.08 5.93 32.76
C GLN A 377 23.13 4.52 33.34
N LEU A 378 23.32 3.50 32.50
CA LEU A 378 23.53 2.11 32.91
C LEU A 378 24.93 1.92 33.53
N GLU A 379 25.97 2.51 32.94
CA GLU A 379 27.33 2.51 33.50
C GLU A 379 27.40 3.18 34.88
N GLU A 380 26.67 4.27 35.06
CA GLU A 380 26.53 5.00 36.33
C GLU A 380 25.62 4.26 37.35
N GLY A 381 24.90 3.21 36.92
CA GLY A 381 24.00 2.43 37.78
C GLY A 381 22.67 3.11 38.12
N SER A 382 22.38 4.26 37.50
CA SER A 382 21.12 5.00 37.65
C SER A 382 19.92 4.29 37.01
N ILE A 383 20.18 3.45 36.01
CA ILE A 383 19.24 2.53 35.39
C ILE A 383 19.77 1.11 35.57
N LYS A 384 18.89 0.14 35.86
CA LYS A 384 19.26 -1.26 36.09
C LYS A 384 18.56 -2.21 35.12
N THR A 385 17.36 -1.85 34.67
CA THR A 385 16.53 -2.66 33.79
C THR A 385 16.37 -1.96 32.44
N VAL A 386 16.45 -2.73 31.36
CA VAL A 386 16.11 -2.27 30.01
C VAL A 386 15.03 -3.17 29.41
N ILE A 387 13.94 -2.57 28.95
CA ILE A 387 12.94 -3.22 28.11
C ILE A 387 13.13 -2.71 26.69
N LEU A 388 13.41 -3.59 25.73
CA LEU A 388 13.62 -3.28 24.33
C LEU A 388 12.53 -3.91 23.47
N VAL A 389 11.91 -3.12 22.58
CA VAL A 389 11.04 -3.62 21.52
C VAL A 389 11.72 -3.38 20.19
N HIS A 390 12.00 -4.47 19.46
CA HIS A 390 12.88 -4.43 18.31
C HIS A 390 12.37 -5.29 17.14
N ASP A 391 12.65 -4.81 15.93
CA ASP A 391 12.47 -5.44 14.63
C ASP A 391 13.77 -5.23 13.84
N GLU A 392 14.57 -6.29 13.72
CA GLU A 392 15.95 -6.29 13.22
C GLU A 392 16.15 -5.59 11.88
N ARG A 393 15.13 -5.49 11.05
CA ARG A 393 15.25 -4.99 9.67
C ARG A 393 15.40 -3.48 9.54
N ILE A 394 15.26 -2.73 10.63
CA ILE A 394 15.12 -1.26 10.61
C ILE A 394 16.23 -0.55 11.40
N SER A 395 17.19 -1.30 11.95
CA SER A 395 18.36 -0.75 12.63
C SER A 395 19.63 -1.02 11.83
N SER A 396 20.53 -0.05 11.78
CA SER A 396 21.86 -0.21 11.21
C SER A 396 22.74 -1.10 12.10
N ASP A 397 23.82 -1.66 11.54
CA ASP A 397 24.80 -2.44 12.30
C ASP A 397 25.37 -1.64 13.49
N ALA A 398 25.53 -0.32 13.34
CA ALA A 398 26.02 0.56 14.39
C ALA A 398 25.01 0.72 15.53
N GLU A 399 23.72 0.88 15.21
CA GLU A 399 22.67 0.94 16.24
C GLU A 399 22.50 -0.41 16.94
N VAL A 400 22.53 -1.53 16.20
CA VAL A 400 22.48 -2.88 16.77
C VAL A 400 23.66 -3.12 17.72
N ALA A 401 24.87 -2.71 17.35
CA ALA A 401 26.04 -2.81 18.23
C ALA A 401 25.86 -2.01 19.53
N LEU A 402 25.30 -0.80 19.46
CA LEU A 402 25.01 0.00 20.64
C LEU A 402 23.93 -0.62 21.54
N LEU A 403 22.85 -1.16 20.94
CA LEU A 403 21.81 -1.87 21.67
C LEU A 403 22.36 -3.12 22.37
N LYS A 404 23.28 -3.84 21.72
CA LYS A 404 23.98 -5.00 22.30
C LYS A 404 24.77 -4.63 23.55
N GLU A 405 25.53 -3.54 23.52
CA GLU A 405 26.23 -3.02 24.69
C GLU A 405 25.26 -2.63 25.82
N ILE A 406 24.16 -1.95 25.49
CA ILE A 406 23.11 -1.56 26.45
C ILE A 406 22.51 -2.79 27.15
N LEU A 407 22.19 -3.84 26.39
CA LEU A 407 21.60 -5.07 26.96
C LEU A 407 22.59 -5.85 27.84
N GLN A 408 23.89 -5.76 27.56
CA GLN A 408 24.95 -6.39 28.36
C GLN A 408 25.24 -5.65 29.67
N LEU A 409 25.13 -4.32 29.66
CA LEU A 409 25.32 -3.48 30.85
C LEU A 409 24.12 -3.56 31.81
N ALA A 410 22.91 -3.78 31.28
CA ALA A 410 21.71 -3.90 32.09
C ALA A 410 21.77 -5.13 33.03
N SER A 411 21.43 -4.93 34.30
CA SER A 411 21.30 -6.03 35.26
C SER A 411 20.18 -6.99 34.87
N THR A 412 19.11 -6.46 34.27
CA THR A 412 18.00 -7.24 33.68
C THR A 412 17.61 -6.64 32.35
N SER A 413 17.57 -7.47 31.31
CA SER A 413 17.19 -7.08 29.95
C SER A 413 16.00 -7.90 29.47
N ILE A 414 14.95 -7.23 29.01
CA ILE A 414 13.73 -7.84 28.49
C ILE A 414 13.55 -7.40 27.04
N VAL A 415 13.49 -8.33 26.11
CA VAL A 415 13.46 -8.04 24.68
C VAL A 415 12.19 -8.61 24.05
N PHE A 416 11.40 -7.77 23.39
CA PHE A 416 10.26 -8.14 22.57
C PHE A 416 10.65 -8.11 21.10
N GLU A 417 10.54 -9.23 20.39
CA GLU A 417 10.91 -9.31 18.98
C GLU A 417 9.96 -10.14 18.13
N VAL A 418 9.88 -9.75 16.85
CA VAL A 418 9.12 -10.46 15.81
C VAL A 418 9.92 -11.65 15.29
N LEU A 419 11.21 -11.45 15.04
CA LEU A 419 12.15 -12.41 14.46
C LEU A 419 13.29 -12.68 15.45
N GLN A 420 13.96 -13.82 15.29
CA GLN A 420 15.15 -14.12 16.08
C GLN A 420 16.32 -13.23 15.67
N SER A 421 16.88 -12.51 16.63
CA SER A 421 18.09 -11.70 16.45
C SER A 421 19.15 -12.02 17.50
N GLU A 422 20.37 -11.47 17.33
CA GLU A 422 21.39 -11.51 18.39
C GLU A 422 20.96 -10.78 19.67
N LEU A 423 20.13 -9.73 19.56
CA LEU A 423 19.68 -8.94 20.71
C LEU A 423 18.72 -9.75 21.60
N GLY A 424 17.74 -10.43 20.99
CA GLY A 424 16.85 -11.34 21.69
C GLY A 424 17.61 -12.48 22.36
N GLN A 425 18.62 -13.03 21.67
CA GLN A 425 19.48 -14.04 22.28
C GLN A 425 20.17 -13.47 23.51
N LEU A 426 20.78 -12.29 23.48
CA LEU A 426 21.49 -11.73 24.65
C LEU A 426 20.60 -11.40 25.86
N ALA A 427 19.29 -11.23 25.65
CA ALA A 427 18.34 -10.80 26.67
C ALA A 427 18.26 -11.77 27.86
N THR A 428 17.96 -11.22 29.04
CA THR A 428 17.63 -12.03 30.21
C THR A 428 16.30 -12.76 30.02
N LEU A 429 15.33 -12.08 29.42
CA LEU A 429 14.03 -12.60 29.01
C LEU A 429 13.73 -12.15 27.58
N TRP A 430 13.52 -13.11 26.68
CA TRP A 430 13.12 -12.88 25.30
C TRP A 430 11.66 -13.28 25.12
N ILE A 431 10.85 -12.37 24.56
CA ILE A 431 9.41 -12.53 24.40
C ILE A 431 9.06 -12.40 22.91
N PRO A 432 8.45 -13.44 22.31
CA PRO A 432 8.00 -13.37 20.92
C PRO A 432 6.75 -12.51 20.78
N MET A 433 6.74 -11.53 19.86
CA MET A 433 5.59 -10.64 19.65
C MET A 433 4.98 -10.76 18.25
N THR A 434 3.76 -10.24 18.09
CA THR A 434 3.10 -10.12 16.79
C THR A 434 3.85 -9.21 15.81
N SER A 435 3.77 -9.54 14.52
CA SER A 435 4.16 -8.62 13.46
C SER A 435 3.03 -7.65 13.12
N TYR A 436 3.32 -6.59 12.39
CA TYR A 436 2.31 -5.56 12.06
C TYR A 436 1.14 -6.10 11.21
N VAL A 437 1.30 -7.22 10.49
CA VAL A 437 0.19 -7.84 9.74
C VAL A 437 -0.68 -8.75 10.62
N GLU A 438 -0.28 -9.03 11.86
CA GLU A 438 -0.95 -9.95 12.78
C GLU A 438 -1.80 -9.26 13.85
N GLU A 439 -1.75 -7.93 13.88
CA GLU A 439 -2.45 -7.09 14.84
C GLU A 439 -3.06 -5.85 14.16
N SER A 440 -3.74 -5.01 14.93
CA SER A 440 -4.32 -3.75 14.45
C SER A 440 -3.91 -2.63 15.40
N ASP A 441 -3.40 -1.55 14.84
CA ASP A 441 -2.98 -0.34 15.56
C ASP A 441 -2.90 0.81 14.52
N PHE A 442 -2.24 1.90 14.86
CA PHE A 442 -1.96 3.02 13.98
C PHE A 442 -0.57 3.60 14.21
N VAL A 443 -0.07 4.32 13.22
CA VAL A 443 1.16 5.12 13.31
C VAL A 443 0.84 6.57 12.97
N ILE A 444 1.73 7.47 13.36
CA ILE A 444 1.74 8.85 12.87
C ILE A 444 2.93 8.97 11.93
N ASN A 445 2.64 9.09 10.64
CA ASN A 445 3.66 9.13 9.60
C ASN A 445 4.47 10.43 9.64
N LEU A 446 5.47 10.54 8.76
CA LEU A 446 6.31 11.73 8.68
C LEU A 446 5.53 13.02 8.36
N ARG A 447 4.37 12.94 7.71
CA ARG A 447 3.49 14.09 7.42
C ARG A 447 2.62 14.48 8.62
N GLY A 448 2.63 13.70 9.71
CA GLY A 448 1.78 13.91 10.88
C GLY A 448 0.37 13.33 10.74
N GLU A 449 0.15 12.48 9.73
CA GLU A 449 -1.14 11.86 9.45
C GLU A 449 -1.32 10.57 10.25
N ILE A 450 -2.55 10.30 10.70
CA ILE A 450 -2.89 9.05 11.39
C ILE A 450 -3.10 7.95 10.35
N CYS A 451 -2.22 6.97 10.34
CA CYS A 451 -2.23 5.85 9.40
C CYS A 451 -2.58 4.56 10.16
N ARG A 452 -3.82 4.07 9.98
CA ARG A 452 -4.32 2.84 10.61
C ARG A 452 -3.97 1.62 9.79
N TYR A 453 -3.66 0.51 10.46
CA TYR A 453 -3.47 -0.79 9.84
C TYR A 453 -4.33 -1.86 10.52
N GLN A 454 -4.78 -2.84 9.73
CA GLN A 454 -5.63 -3.92 10.20
C GLN A 454 -4.93 -5.27 10.09
N LYS A 455 -5.37 -6.18 10.96
CA LYS A 455 -4.90 -7.56 11.02
C LYS A 455 -5.27 -8.30 9.73
N ALA A 456 -4.25 -8.79 9.02
CA ALA A 456 -4.39 -9.63 7.85
C ALA A 456 -4.12 -11.11 8.16
N LEU A 457 -3.07 -11.39 8.95
CA LEU A 457 -2.65 -12.73 9.32
C LEU A 457 -3.03 -13.07 10.77
N LYS A 458 -3.12 -14.35 11.06
CA LYS A 458 -3.15 -14.90 12.42
C LYS A 458 -1.69 -15.08 12.89
N ALA A 459 -1.42 -14.59 14.10
CA ALA A 459 -0.16 -14.82 14.77
C ALA A 459 0.04 -16.33 15.01
N PRO A 460 1.30 -16.83 14.97
CA PRO A 460 1.63 -18.17 15.43
C PRO A 460 1.24 -18.39 16.89
N ASP A 461 1.00 -19.64 17.27
CA ASP A 461 0.77 -19.99 18.67
C ASP A 461 1.98 -19.61 19.52
N GLY A 462 1.72 -19.02 20.70
CA GLY A 462 2.77 -18.53 21.59
C GLY A 462 3.33 -17.15 21.23
N CYS A 463 2.88 -16.52 20.14
CA CYS A 463 3.08 -15.09 19.88
C CYS A 463 1.85 -14.29 20.34
N SER A 464 2.05 -13.07 20.85
CA SER A 464 0.94 -12.19 21.25
C SER A 464 1.32 -10.72 21.10
N THR A 465 0.32 -9.83 21.12
CA THR A 465 0.59 -8.38 21.06
C THR A 465 1.31 -7.93 22.32
N ILE A 466 2.06 -6.83 22.22
CA ILE A 466 2.75 -6.25 23.38
C ILE A 466 1.76 -5.99 24.52
N ILE A 467 0.57 -5.47 24.20
CA ILE A 467 -0.48 -5.19 25.18
C ILE A 467 -0.93 -6.46 25.90
N GLN A 468 -1.15 -7.56 25.16
CA GLN A 468 -1.55 -8.85 25.73
C GLN A 468 -0.43 -9.44 26.60
N TRP A 469 0.83 -9.36 26.15
CA TRP A 469 1.95 -9.82 26.96
C TRP A 469 2.07 -9.07 28.28
N LEU A 470 1.94 -7.74 28.26
CA LEU A 470 1.95 -6.93 29.47
C LEU A 470 0.82 -7.32 30.43
N GLN A 471 -0.36 -7.69 29.92
CA GLN A 471 -1.45 -8.21 30.75
C GLN A 471 -1.08 -9.56 31.36
N ILE A 472 -0.59 -10.51 30.56
CA ILE A 472 -0.20 -11.86 31.02
C ILE A 472 0.89 -11.78 32.10
N LEU A 473 1.95 -11.02 31.86
CA LEU A 473 3.09 -10.88 32.77
C LEU A 473 2.74 -10.16 34.08
N ARG A 474 1.72 -9.28 34.06
CA ARG A 474 1.23 -8.60 35.27
C ARG A 474 0.17 -9.39 36.06
N THR A 475 -0.56 -10.30 35.42
CA THR A 475 -1.66 -11.05 36.07
C THR A 475 -1.23 -12.39 36.66
N SER A 476 -0.23 -13.04 36.05
CA SER A 476 0.31 -14.32 36.56
C SER A 476 1.02 -14.19 37.92
N THR A 477 1.27 -12.97 38.39
CA THR A 477 1.75 -12.64 39.74
C THR A 477 0.68 -12.75 40.83
N LEU A 478 -0.61 -12.80 40.46
CA LEU A 478 -1.73 -12.85 41.42
C LEU A 478 -2.22 -14.28 41.76
N ALA A 479 -1.72 -15.31 41.05
CA ALA A 479 -2.16 -16.70 41.26
C ALA A 479 -1.30 -17.47 42.29
N THR A 480 -0.19 -16.90 42.78
CA THR A 480 0.73 -17.55 43.72
C THR A 480 0.56 -17.10 45.18
N THR A 481 -0.44 -16.27 45.51
CA THR A 481 -0.72 -15.82 46.88
C THR A 481 -1.95 -16.46 47.52
N SER A 482 -2.51 -17.52 46.93
CA SER A 482 -3.61 -18.29 47.52
C SER A 482 -3.32 -19.80 47.50
N SER A 483 -2.46 -20.25 48.41
CA SER A 483 -2.41 -21.64 48.89
C SER A 483 -1.87 -21.68 50.31
#